data_AF-A0A7J4NLP0-F1
#
_entry.id   AF-A0A7J4NLP0-F1
#
_cell.length_a   1.000
_cell.length_b   1.000
_cell.length_c   1.000
_cell.angle_alpha   90.00
_cell.angle_beta   90.00
_cell.angle_gamma   90.00
#
_symmetry.space_group_name_H-M   'P 1'
#
loop_
_entity.id
_entity.type
_entity.pdbx_description
1 polymer ?
#
loop_
_entity_poly.entity_id
_entity_poly.type
_entity_poly.pdbx_seq_one_letter_code
_entity_poly.pdbx_strand_id
1 'polypeptide(L)'
;MRRKQTVFFITLLLIGSLSFVSMTRPSSQVDSVHPDDTTGEGPPVTDTDKDTIPDLHEQMYSVERNITLDDVVYTISGLDYQNASDNESDFDNDGLSSLEEYCWPYDLEHCFTDRKSLTGMPPELTESGMREFLDPRLADTDGDGLPDGYEIWMCTRETGQLNESSAWECDDFDPLNSYDGRNDSDRCWDGDLGCGDGFDVDRDGIIEVHEWYTNAEEYNYGAPDNWTTEIHGLRCLELMFACAENVTRPTGSPGWLGTDPLRNDSDFYYWSGSRELAKSTRGDLILDGWEVFFGLDPLNESDSLLDSDSDGWDLNRDGMIMPDGSRATIYIGEEYSNLEEYFTFMDNGTWVRAGLKSTLLDTTDAEVMMFDQGTTPRIMHHDVRSLQADNDLGIIYVGTKRGVSIFEPSSGGSWDLALPPGGEMNDMLLWEDQGGEKRLILATTEGIEVWTLSGDGFLNHNSAITGVQMGEV
;
A
#
# COMPACT_ATOMS: atom_id res chain seq x y z
N MET A 1 59.29 -16.38 -0.53
CA MET A 1 58.58 -15.89 -1.73
C MET A 1 57.99 -16.98 -2.64
N ARG A 2 58.46 -18.24 -2.64
CA ARG A 2 57.95 -19.29 -3.57
C ARG A 2 56.61 -19.95 -3.24
N ARG A 3 56.06 -19.83 -2.02
CA ARG A 3 54.81 -20.53 -1.62
C ARG A 3 53.52 -19.75 -1.96
N LYS A 4 53.56 -18.41 -2.03
CA LYS A 4 52.38 -17.57 -2.31
C LYS A 4 52.02 -17.53 -3.81
N GLN A 5 52.99 -17.71 -4.70
CA GLN A 5 52.76 -17.72 -6.15
C GLN A 5 52.09 -19.02 -6.63
N THR A 6 52.36 -20.16 -5.97
CA THR A 6 51.76 -21.44 -6.34
C THR A 6 50.28 -21.52 -5.96
N VAL A 7 49.89 -20.96 -4.81
CA VAL A 7 48.47 -20.90 -4.40
C VAL A 7 47.69 -20.04 -5.38
N PHE A 8 48.19 -18.86 -5.74
CA PHE A 8 47.54 -17.96 -6.69
C PHE A 8 47.33 -18.60 -8.07
N PHE A 9 48.30 -19.39 -8.55
CA PHE A 9 48.18 -20.10 -9.82
C PHE A 9 47.13 -21.22 -9.78
N ILE A 10 46.98 -21.91 -8.64
CA ILE A 10 45.98 -22.97 -8.46
C ILE A 10 44.58 -22.38 -8.32
N THR A 11 44.41 -21.26 -7.60
CA THR A 11 43.10 -20.58 -7.54
C THR A 11 42.68 -20.05 -8.90
N LEU A 12 43.62 -19.52 -9.70
CA LEU A 12 43.31 -19.01 -11.04
C LEU A 12 42.95 -20.15 -12.02
N LEU A 13 43.55 -21.32 -11.86
CA LEU A 13 43.17 -22.53 -12.60
C LEU A 13 41.79 -23.07 -12.19
N LEU A 14 41.46 -23.04 -10.89
CA LEU A 14 40.15 -23.45 -10.39
C LEU A 14 39.04 -22.50 -10.84
N ILE A 15 39.25 -21.19 -10.73
CA ILE A 15 38.30 -20.17 -11.19
C ILE A 15 38.16 -20.23 -12.72
N GLY A 16 39.26 -20.46 -13.45
CA GLY A 16 39.24 -20.71 -14.90
C GLY A 16 38.47 -21.98 -15.28
N SER A 17 38.56 -23.06 -14.49
CA SER A 17 37.79 -24.28 -14.76
C SER A 17 36.30 -24.14 -14.43
N LEU A 18 35.94 -23.39 -13.38
CA LEU A 18 34.55 -23.11 -13.02
C LEU A 18 33.86 -22.21 -14.05
N SER A 19 34.58 -21.25 -14.62
CA SER A 19 34.05 -20.38 -15.69
C SER A 19 33.87 -21.12 -17.03
N PHE A 20 34.60 -22.21 -17.29
CA PHE A 20 34.38 -23.04 -18.48
C PHE A 20 33.21 -24.01 -18.37
N VAL A 21 32.89 -24.51 -17.17
CA VAL A 21 31.71 -25.38 -16.94
C VAL A 21 30.41 -24.57 -16.90
N SER A 22 30.48 -23.29 -16.50
CA SER A 22 29.31 -22.39 -16.51
C SER A 22 28.91 -21.88 -17.90
N MET A 23 29.68 -22.17 -18.96
CA MET A 23 29.40 -21.73 -20.32
C MET A 23 29.02 -22.86 -21.28
N THR A 24 28.96 -24.12 -20.83
CA THR A 24 28.35 -25.18 -21.63
C THR A 24 26.84 -25.12 -21.45
N ARG A 25 26.22 -24.21 -22.18
CA ARG A 25 24.77 -24.24 -22.45
C ARG A 25 24.41 -25.61 -23.04
N PRO A 26 23.27 -26.22 -22.70
CA PRO A 26 22.69 -27.22 -23.57
C PRO A 26 22.32 -26.53 -24.89
N SER A 27 23.23 -26.59 -25.86
CA SER A 27 22.91 -26.17 -27.22
C SER A 27 21.99 -27.25 -27.80
N SER A 28 20.75 -26.89 -28.08
CA SER A 28 19.92 -27.62 -29.04
C SER A 28 20.75 -27.85 -30.31
N GLN A 29 20.73 -29.07 -30.85
CA GLN A 29 21.37 -29.36 -32.13
C GLN A 29 20.64 -28.58 -33.22
N VAL A 30 21.23 -27.48 -33.68
CA VAL A 30 20.79 -26.80 -34.90
C VAL A 30 21.30 -27.59 -36.11
N ASP A 31 20.37 -27.94 -37.00
CA ASP A 31 20.60 -28.78 -38.19
C ASP A 31 21.50 -28.11 -39.24
N SER A 32 21.69 -26.78 -39.16
CA SER A 32 22.61 -26.02 -40.02
C SER A 32 23.11 -24.72 -39.38
N VAL A 33 24.33 -24.33 -39.76
CA VAL A 33 24.97 -23.03 -39.41
C VAL A 33 24.89 -22.01 -40.56
N HIS A 34 24.21 -22.35 -41.65
CA HIS A 34 23.97 -21.47 -42.79
C HIS A 34 22.52 -20.96 -42.78
N PRO A 35 22.29 -19.63 -42.67
CA PRO A 35 20.94 -19.06 -42.59
C PRO A 35 20.04 -19.41 -43.79
N ASP A 36 20.65 -19.57 -44.95
CA ASP A 36 19.97 -19.83 -46.23
C ASP A 36 19.50 -21.29 -46.40
N ASP A 37 19.94 -22.21 -45.51
CA ASP A 37 19.58 -23.63 -45.54
C ASP A 37 18.46 -23.99 -44.54
N THR A 38 17.92 -23.00 -43.84
CA THR A 38 16.83 -23.19 -42.89
C THR A 38 15.49 -23.18 -43.62
N THR A 39 14.59 -24.11 -43.32
CA THR A 39 13.23 -24.16 -43.91
C THR A 39 12.31 -23.07 -43.37
N GLY A 40 12.81 -22.17 -42.51
CA GLY A 40 12.02 -21.16 -41.82
C GLY A 40 11.04 -21.73 -40.79
N GLU A 41 11.04 -23.04 -40.57
CA GLU A 41 10.29 -23.67 -39.48
C GLU A 41 11.12 -23.51 -38.19
N GLY A 42 10.46 -23.06 -37.12
CA GLY A 42 11.07 -22.92 -35.80
C GLY A 42 11.62 -24.26 -35.29
N PRO A 43 12.47 -24.26 -34.24
CA PRO A 43 12.98 -25.50 -33.64
C PRO A 43 11.81 -26.45 -33.34
N PRO A 44 11.96 -27.77 -33.59
CA PRO A 44 10.87 -28.71 -33.41
C PRO A 44 10.41 -28.66 -31.96
N VAL A 45 9.21 -28.16 -31.76
CA VAL A 45 8.47 -28.22 -30.51
C VAL A 45 8.12 -29.69 -30.35
N THR A 46 8.98 -30.41 -29.65
CA THR A 46 8.69 -31.80 -29.31
C THR A 46 7.67 -31.73 -28.20
N ASP A 47 6.53 -32.38 -28.42
CA ASP A 47 5.40 -32.51 -27.52
C ASP A 47 5.11 -34.03 -27.54
N THR A 48 5.73 -34.73 -26.59
CA THR A 48 5.89 -36.18 -26.58
C THR A 48 4.57 -36.88 -26.27
N ASP A 49 3.77 -36.31 -25.38
CA ASP A 49 2.52 -36.87 -24.89
C ASP A 49 1.27 -36.20 -25.49
N LYS A 50 1.45 -35.10 -26.24
CA LYS A 50 0.47 -34.42 -27.10
C LYS A 50 -0.59 -33.65 -26.33
N ASP A 51 -0.17 -33.01 -25.26
CA ASP A 51 -1.01 -32.22 -24.36
C ASP A 51 -1.01 -30.72 -24.70
N THR A 52 -0.30 -30.33 -25.77
CA THR A 52 -0.11 -28.98 -26.31
C THR A 52 0.92 -28.10 -25.58
N ILE A 53 1.50 -28.59 -24.48
CA ILE A 53 2.64 -28.00 -23.82
C ILE A 53 3.93 -28.58 -24.45
N PRO A 54 4.94 -27.75 -24.76
CA PRO A 54 6.21 -28.27 -25.25
C PRO A 54 7.02 -29.01 -24.17
N ASP A 55 7.67 -30.13 -24.53
CA ASP A 55 8.58 -30.89 -23.66
C ASP A 55 9.64 -30.00 -22.99
N LEU A 56 10.08 -28.93 -23.67
CA LEU A 56 11.07 -27.99 -23.15
C LEU A 56 10.53 -27.16 -21.98
N HIS A 57 9.27 -26.73 -22.07
CA HIS A 57 8.60 -25.96 -21.01
C HIS A 57 8.34 -26.87 -19.81
N GLU A 58 7.81 -28.07 -20.05
CA GLU A 58 7.60 -29.05 -18.98
C GLU A 58 8.91 -29.43 -18.30
N GLN A 59 9.99 -29.62 -19.07
CA GLN A 59 11.31 -29.89 -18.50
C GLN A 59 11.82 -28.75 -17.62
N MET A 60 11.50 -27.48 -17.95
CA MET A 60 11.86 -26.32 -17.13
C MET A 60 11.19 -26.35 -15.76
N TYR A 61 9.93 -26.82 -15.71
CA TYR A 61 9.10 -26.88 -14.50
C TYR A 61 8.92 -28.30 -13.95
N SER A 62 9.79 -29.25 -14.33
CA SER A 62 9.67 -30.67 -13.95
C SER A 62 10.04 -31.03 -12.51
N VAL A 63 10.69 -30.10 -11.80
CA VAL A 63 11.17 -30.35 -10.44
C VAL A 63 10.07 -29.97 -9.44
N GLU A 64 9.67 -30.91 -8.60
CA GLU A 64 8.73 -30.64 -7.49
C GLU A 64 9.27 -29.55 -6.53
N ARG A 65 8.37 -28.72 -6.02
CA ARG A 65 8.66 -27.73 -4.97
C ARG A 65 8.17 -28.26 -3.63
N ASN A 66 9.00 -28.11 -2.60
CA ASN A 66 8.66 -28.50 -1.24
C ASN A 66 8.66 -27.26 -0.34
N ILE A 67 7.49 -26.93 0.21
CA ILE A 67 7.27 -25.79 1.11
C ILE A 67 6.97 -26.35 2.50
N THR A 68 7.58 -25.78 3.55
CA THR A 68 7.37 -26.23 4.93
C THR A 68 6.64 -25.15 5.72
N LEU A 69 5.46 -25.47 6.25
CA LEU A 69 4.67 -24.61 7.12
C LEU A 69 4.30 -25.40 8.38
N ASP A 70 4.62 -24.88 9.56
CA ASP A 70 4.30 -25.48 10.86
C ASP A 70 4.56 -26.99 10.99
N ASP A 71 5.78 -27.41 10.63
CA ASP A 71 6.25 -28.81 10.61
C ASP A 71 5.54 -29.74 9.59
N VAL A 72 4.65 -29.21 8.75
CA VAL A 72 4.04 -29.91 7.61
C VAL A 72 4.81 -29.56 6.34
N VAL A 73 5.16 -30.58 5.54
CA VAL A 73 5.78 -30.39 4.23
C VAL A 73 4.70 -30.55 3.17
N TYR A 74 4.47 -29.48 2.42
CA TYR A 74 3.62 -29.43 1.24
C TYR A 74 4.50 -29.63 0.01
N THR A 75 4.10 -30.55 -0.87
CA THR A 75 4.82 -30.87 -2.11
C THR A 75 3.94 -30.48 -3.29
N ILE A 76 4.38 -29.50 -4.05
CA ILE A 76 3.76 -29.06 -5.30
C ILE A 76 4.47 -29.81 -6.43
N SER A 77 3.68 -30.53 -7.23
CA SER A 77 4.21 -31.36 -8.31
C SER A 77 4.69 -30.48 -9.46
N GLY A 78 5.76 -30.88 -10.13
CA GLY A 78 6.16 -30.28 -11.40
C GLY A 78 5.53 -31.00 -12.60
N LEU A 79 5.76 -30.47 -13.78
CA LEU A 79 5.28 -31.03 -15.05
C LEU A 79 6.10 -32.26 -15.50
N ASP A 80 5.48 -33.15 -16.26
CA ASP A 80 6.07 -34.37 -16.81
C ASP A 80 5.68 -34.57 -18.27
N TYR A 81 6.65 -34.33 -19.17
CA TYR A 81 6.56 -34.47 -20.65
C TYR A 81 6.10 -35.82 -21.20
N GLN A 82 5.75 -36.78 -20.34
CA GLN A 82 5.18 -38.07 -20.71
C GLN A 82 3.74 -38.25 -20.22
N ASN A 83 3.20 -37.30 -19.47
CA ASN A 83 1.93 -37.35 -18.78
C ASN A 83 0.97 -36.26 -19.27
N ALA A 84 0.28 -36.53 -20.37
CA ALA A 84 -0.62 -35.57 -21.03
C ALA A 84 -1.85 -35.07 -20.23
N SER A 85 -1.95 -35.36 -18.93
CA SER A 85 -3.04 -34.89 -18.07
C SER A 85 -2.62 -33.79 -17.09
N ASP A 86 -1.32 -33.48 -17.00
CA ASP A 86 -0.84 -32.39 -16.15
C ASP A 86 -1.05 -31.01 -16.79
N ASN A 87 -1.28 -30.92 -18.11
CA ASN A 87 -1.74 -29.67 -18.73
C ASN A 87 -3.03 -29.09 -18.13
N GLU A 88 -3.96 -29.94 -17.67
CA GLU A 88 -5.22 -29.57 -17.00
C GLU A 88 -5.06 -29.47 -15.47
N SER A 89 -3.85 -29.69 -14.95
CA SER A 89 -3.59 -29.61 -13.52
C SER A 89 -3.38 -28.17 -13.06
N ASP A 90 -3.76 -27.92 -11.81
CA ASP A 90 -3.56 -26.68 -11.07
C ASP A 90 -2.89 -27.12 -9.76
N PHE A 91 -1.57 -27.27 -9.78
CA PHE A 91 -0.83 -27.92 -8.68
C PHE A 91 -0.58 -26.98 -7.50
N ASP A 92 -0.55 -25.68 -7.75
CA ASP A 92 -0.34 -24.60 -6.79
C ASP A 92 -1.63 -23.91 -6.32
N ASN A 93 -2.78 -24.26 -6.92
CA ASN A 93 -4.14 -23.84 -6.53
C ASN A 93 -4.40 -22.34 -6.75
N ASP A 94 -3.76 -21.75 -7.74
CA ASP A 94 -3.93 -20.34 -8.08
C ASP A 94 -5.14 -20.11 -9.00
N GLY A 95 -5.80 -21.19 -9.46
CA GLY A 95 -6.98 -21.11 -10.32
C GLY A 95 -6.70 -21.15 -11.81
N LEU A 96 -5.44 -21.32 -12.21
CA LEU A 96 -5.02 -21.55 -13.59
C LEU A 96 -4.62 -23.00 -13.79
N SER A 97 -4.93 -23.53 -14.96
CA SER A 97 -4.31 -24.78 -15.40
C SER A 97 -2.89 -24.52 -15.92
N SER A 98 -2.01 -25.51 -15.83
CA SER A 98 -0.64 -25.41 -16.35
C SER A 98 -0.58 -25.04 -17.84
N LEU A 99 -1.61 -25.39 -18.62
CA LEU A 99 -1.73 -24.96 -20.01
C LEU A 99 -2.05 -23.46 -20.14
N GLU A 100 -2.91 -22.92 -19.28
CA GLU A 100 -3.24 -21.48 -19.25
C GLU A 100 -2.02 -20.65 -18.88
N GLU A 101 -1.24 -21.11 -17.90
CA GLU A 101 0.02 -20.50 -17.50
C GLU A 101 1.06 -20.48 -18.63
N TYR A 102 1.24 -21.60 -19.33
CA TYR A 102 2.11 -21.64 -20.52
C TYR A 102 1.61 -20.68 -21.62
N CYS A 103 0.29 -20.50 -21.73
CA CYS A 103 -0.34 -19.67 -22.75
C CYS A 103 -0.32 -18.18 -22.44
N TRP A 104 -0.10 -17.75 -21.20
CA TRP A 104 0.00 -16.33 -20.83
C TRP A 104 1.02 -15.59 -21.72
N PRO A 105 0.74 -14.38 -22.26
CA PRO A 105 -0.41 -13.50 -22.03
C PRO A 105 -1.61 -13.70 -22.98
N TYR A 106 -1.79 -14.90 -23.52
CA TYR A 106 -2.90 -15.25 -24.41
C TYR A 106 -3.92 -16.11 -23.67
N ASP A 107 -5.21 -15.92 -23.97
CA ASP A 107 -6.20 -16.94 -23.62
C ASP A 107 -5.99 -18.22 -24.47
N LEU A 108 -6.62 -19.32 -24.05
CA LEU A 108 -6.51 -20.60 -24.75
C LEU A 108 -7.00 -20.57 -26.21
N GLU A 109 -7.94 -19.66 -26.55
CA GLU A 109 -8.45 -19.54 -27.91
C GLU A 109 -7.40 -18.93 -28.85
N HIS A 110 -6.75 -17.85 -28.45
CA HIS A 110 -5.78 -17.11 -29.25
C HIS A 110 -4.38 -17.73 -29.19
N CYS A 111 -4.02 -18.40 -28.09
CA CYS A 111 -2.70 -19.02 -27.87
C CYS A 111 -2.26 -19.97 -29.00
N PHE A 112 -3.21 -20.68 -29.63
CA PHE A 112 -2.90 -21.66 -30.68
C PHE A 112 -3.43 -21.29 -32.08
N THR A 113 -4.26 -20.25 -32.20
CA THR A 113 -4.94 -19.95 -33.46
C THR A 113 -4.34 -18.77 -34.20
N ASP A 114 -4.14 -17.63 -33.53
CA ASP A 114 -3.79 -16.36 -34.17
C ASP A 114 -2.76 -15.50 -33.42
N ARG A 115 -2.14 -16.02 -32.34
CA ARG A 115 -1.01 -15.34 -31.68
C ARG A 115 0.09 -14.95 -32.68
N LYS A 116 0.58 -13.71 -32.55
CA LYS A 116 1.64 -13.16 -33.43
C LYS A 116 3.04 -13.22 -32.82
N SER A 117 3.15 -13.48 -31.51
CA SER A 117 4.41 -13.66 -30.79
C SER A 117 4.39 -14.91 -29.92
N LEU A 118 5.53 -15.22 -29.31
CA LEU A 118 5.67 -16.33 -28.36
C LEU A 118 5.00 -15.98 -27.03
N THR A 119 4.57 -17.01 -26.30
CA THR A 119 4.04 -16.89 -24.92
C THR A 119 5.15 -16.48 -23.94
N GLY A 120 4.76 -15.99 -22.77
CA GLY A 120 5.65 -15.46 -21.74
C GLY A 120 6.20 -14.07 -22.05
N MET A 121 6.75 -13.43 -21.03
CA MET A 121 7.36 -12.11 -21.12
C MET A 121 8.68 -12.19 -21.92
N PRO A 122 8.86 -11.33 -22.95
CA PRO A 122 10.04 -11.39 -23.80
C PRO A 122 11.32 -10.99 -23.02
N PRO A 123 12.49 -11.60 -23.35
CA PRO A 123 13.76 -11.35 -22.65
C PRO A 123 14.18 -9.87 -22.58
N GLU A 124 13.71 -9.05 -23.52
CA GLU A 124 14.00 -7.62 -23.58
C GLU A 124 13.32 -6.81 -22.47
N LEU A 125 12.26 -7.35 -21.87
CA LEU A 125 11.48 -6.73 -20.78
C LEU A 125 11.81 -7.33 -19.41
N THR A 126 12.41 -8.53 -19.38
CA THR A 126 12.79 -9.22 -18.14
C THR A 126 14.11 -8.74 -17.57
N GLU A 127 14.26 -8.69 -16.24
CA GLU A 127 15.56 -8.44 -15.60
C GLU A 127 16.56 -9.58 -15.80
N SER A 128 16.06 -10.82 -15.90
CA SER A 128 16.90 -12.01 -16.11
C SER A 128 17.55 -12.05 -17.50
N GLY A 129 17.04 -11.27 -18.45
CA GLY A 129 17.43 -11.30 -19.85
C GLY A 129 17.07 -12.61 -20.54
N MET A 130 16.10 -13.34 -19.99
CA MET A 130 15.57 -14.61 -20.46
C MET A 130 14.05 -14.51 -20.55
N ARG A 131 13.41 -15.37 -21.35
CA ARG A 131 11.95 -15.37 -21.43
C ARG A 131 11.39 -15.92 -20.12
N GLU A 132 10.49 -15.18 -19.49
CA GLU A 132 9.82 -15.56 -18.25
C GLU A 132 8.39 -16.01 -18.54
N PHE A 133 7.92 -17.00 -17.80
CA PHE A 133 6.58 -17.57 -17.87
C PHE A 133 6.07 -17.69 -16.43
N LEU A 134 4.76 -17.78 -16.28
CA LEU A 134 4.14 -18.25 -15.04
C LEU A 134 4.70 -19.64 -14.72
N ASP A 135 5.05 -19.87 -13.45
CA ASP A 135 5.63 -21.11 -12.96
C ASP A 135 4.50 -21.99 -12.38
N PRO A 136 4.12 -23.12 -13.01
CA PRO A 136 3.00 -24.00 -12.59
C PRO A 136 3.13 -24.71 -11.25
N ARG A 137 4.06 -24.23 -10.43
CA ARG A 137 4.37 -24.72 -9.10
C ARG A 137 4.40 -23.58 -8.07
N LEU A 138 4.12 -22.35 -8.50
CA LEU A 138 4.10 -21.14 -7.70
C LEU A 138 2.78 -20.43 -7.96
N ALA A 139 1.94 -20.36 -6.94
CA ALA A 139 0.67 -19.67 -7.07
C ALA A 139 0.80 -18.15 -7.27
N ASP A 140 1.96 -17.58 -6.94
CA ASP A 140 2.34 -16.17 -7.05
C ASP A 140 3.76 -16.18 -7.65
N THR A 141 3.86 -16.02 -8.97
CA THR A 141 5.09 -16.22 -9.73
C THR A 141 6.09 -15.10 -9.45
N ASP A 142 5.63 -13.87 -9.29
CA ASP A 142 6.49 -12.70 -9.13
C ASP A 142 6.73 -12.30 -7.65
N GLY A 143 5.94 -12.85 -6.74
CA GLY A 143 6.12 -12.82 -5.30
C GLY A 143 5.68 -11.53 -4.63
N ASP A 144 4.63 -10.88 -5.14
CA ASP A 144 4.12 -9.62 -4.59
C ASP A 144 2.96 -9.77 -3.60
N GLY A 145 2.44 -10.99 -3.43
CA GLY A 145 1.34 -11.34 -2.53
C GLY A 145 -0.01 -11.55 -3.22
N LEU A 146 -0.09 -11.35 -4.54
CA LEU A 146 -1.25 -11.64 -5.38
C LEU A 146 -1.01 -12.97 -6.14
N PRO A 147 -1.98 -13.90 -6.16
CA PRO A 147 -1.81 -15.11 -6.95
C PRO A 147 -2.08 -14.88 -8.44
N ASP A 148 -1.36 -15.59 -9.32
CA ASP A 148 -1.36 -15.33 -10.77
C ASP A 148 -2.78 -15.40 -11.34
N GLY A 149 -3.54 -16.43 -11.00
CA GLY A 149 -4.93 -16.55 -11.42
C GLY A 149 -5.87 -15.44 -10.92
N TYR A 150 -5.58 -14.80 -9.79
CA TYR A 150 -6.30 -13.60 -9.34
C TYR A 150 -5.98 -12.41 -10.26
N GLU A 151 -4.72 -12.17 -10.53
CA GLU A 151 -4.28 -11.03 -11.34
C GLU A 151 -4.76 -11.15 -12.78
N ILE A 152 -4.66 -12.34 -13.38
CA ILE A 152 -5.22 -12.61 -14.71
C ILE A 152 -6.73 -12.37 -14.71
N TRP A 153 -7.45 -12.77 -13.65
CA TRP A 153 -8.88 -12.50 -13.55
C TRP A 153 -9.18 -11.00 -13.51
N MET A 154 -8.40 -10.22 -12.75
CA MET A 154 -8.55 -8.77 -12.64
C MET A 154 -8.21 -8.08 -13.97
N CYS A 155 -7.07 -8.43 -14.57
CA CYS A 155 -6.63 -7.90 -15.85
C CYS A 155 -7.63 -8.20 -16.98
N THR A 156 -8.02 -9.46 -17.16
CA THR A 156 -8.86 -9.83 -18.31
C THR A 156 -10.31 -9.32 -18.21
N ARG A 157 -10.77 -8.96 -17.01
CA ARG A 157 -12.17 -8.56 -16.78
C ARG A 157 -12.36 -7.08 -16.49
N GLU A 158 -11.41 -6.44 -15.82
CA GLU A 158 -11.62 -5.13 -15.21
C GLU A 158 -10.62 -4.05 -15.67
N THR A 159 -9.34 -4.40 -15.84
CA THR A 159 -8.27 -3.39 -16.05
C THR A 159 -7.52 -3.51 -17.39
N GLY A 160 -7.36 -4.72 -17.93
CA GLY A 160 -6.53 -4.98 -19.10
C GLY A 160 -7.23 -4.85 -20.45
N GLN A 161 -6.43 -4.84 -21.51
CA GLN A 161 -6.89 -4.72 -22.90
C GLN A 161 -6.13 -5.67 -23.83
N LEU A 162 -6.82 -6.16 -24.87
CA LEU A 162 -6.17 -6.96 -25.92
C LEU A 162 -5.46 -6.05 -26.93
N ASN A 163 -4.19 -6.35 -27.19
CA ASN A 163 -3.41 -5.66 -28.21
C ASN A 163 -3.62 -6.25 -29.61
N GLU A 164 -2.94 -5.67 -30.62
CA GLU A 164 -3.06 -6.13 -32.02
C GLU A 164 -2.60 -7.59 -32.23
N SER A 165 -1.87 -8.17 -31.29
CA SER A 165 -1.39 -9.56 -31.34
C SER A 165 -2.29 -10.55 -30.61
N SER A 166 -3.43 -10.09 -30.09
CA SER A 166 -4.33 -10.86 -29.22
C SER A 166 -3.72 -11.23 -27.86
N ALA A 167 -2.65 -10.53 -27.43
CA ALA A 167 -2.11 -10.65 -26.09
C ALA A 167 -2.79 -9.62 -25.17
N TRP A 168 -3.04 -10.01 -23.93
CA TRP A 168 -3.46 -9.10 -22.88
C TRP A 168 -2.31 -8.19 -22.48
N GLU A 169 -2.61 -6.89 -22.39
CA GLU A 169 -1.78 -5.87 -21.77
C GLU A 169 -2.50 -5.46 -20.48
N CYS A 170 -1.85 -5.68 -19.34
CA CYS A 170 -2.38 -5.42 -18.02
C CYS A 170 -1.81 -4.10 -17.49
N ASP A 171 -2.68 -3.25 -16.96
CA ASP A 171 -2.30 -1.92 -16.47
C ASP A 171 -1.89 -1.94 -14.98
N ASP A 172 -2.58 -2.76 -14.16
CA ASP A 172 -2.48 -2.74 -12.68
C ASP A 172 -2.42 -4.11 -12.00
N PHE A 173 -2.56 -5.21 -12.76
CA PHE A 173 -2.51 -6.59 -12.26
C PHE A 173 -1.87 -7.49 -13.33
N ASP A 174 -0.57 -7.69 -13.25
CA ASP A 174 0.26 -8.45 -14.18
C ASP A 174 1.10 -9.46 -13.39
N PRO A 175 0.82 -10.77 -13.51
CA PRO A 175 1.44 -11.83 -12.70
C PRO A 175 2.95 -12.06 -12.92
N LEU A 176 3.59 -11.20 -13.70
CA LEU A 176 5.03 -11.19 -13.95
C LEU A 176 5.67 -9.84 -13.55
N ASN A 177 4.94 -8.96 -12.86
CA ASN A 177 5.36 -7.64 -12.46
C ASN A 177 5.11 -7.35 -10.98
N SER A 178 6.02 -7.83 -10.12
CA SER A 178 5.96 -7.70 -8.65
C SER A 178 5.79 -6.30 -8.02
N TYR A 179 5.76 -5.23 -8.82
CA TYR A 179 5.54 -3.88 -8.35
C TYR A 179 4.06 -3.56 -8.13
N ASP A 180 3.16 -4.18 -8.89
CA ASP A 180 1.74 -3.81 -8.88
C ASP A 180 0.96 -4.31 -7.67
N GLY A 181 1.38 -5.36 -6.97
CA GLY A 181 0.88 -5.69 -5.63
C GLY A 181 1.11 -4.60 -4.59
N ARG A 182 2.06 -3.68 -4.84
CA ARG A 182 2.29 -2.48 -4.01
C ARG A 182 1.60 -1.23 -4.52
N ASN A 183 0.94 -1.28 -5.67
CA ASN A 183 0.14 -0.16 -6.13
C ASN A 183 -1.15 -0.08 -5.31
N ASP A 184 -1.73 1.11 -5.31
CA ASP A 184 -3.03 1.41 -4.72
C ASP A 184 -3.99 1.70 -5.89
N SER A 185 -4.44 0.64 -6.57
CA SER A 185 -5.01 0.72 -7.92
C SER A 185 -6.50 1.06 -7.93
N ASP A 186 -7.01 1.60 -6.82
CA ASP A 186 -8.40 2.01 -6.70
C ASP A 186 -8.91 2.89 -7.82
N ARG A 187 -10.16 2.63 -8.20
CA ARG A 187 -10.81 3.37 -9.27
C ARG A 187 -11.28 4.74 -8.79
N CYS A 188 -10.79 5.76 -9.47
CA CYS A 188 -11.21 7.13 -9.37
C CYS A 188 -12.67 7.36 -9.81
N TRP A 189 -13.23 8.49 -9.39
CA TRP A 189 -14.59 8.93 -9.77
C TRP A 189 -14.78 9.15 -11.28
N ASP A 190 -13.70 9.42 -12.02
CA ASP A 190 -13.68 9.56 -13.49
C ASP A 190 -13.41 8.24 -14.21
N GLY A 191 -13.12 7.17 -13.46
CA GLY A 191 -12.93 5.81 -13.95
C GLY A 191 -11.47 5.41 -14.17
N ASP A 192 -10.52 6.34 -14.02
CA ASP A 192 -9.09 6.06 -14.03
C ASP A 192 -8.68 5.28 -12.77
N LEU A 193 -7.49 4.67 -12.76
CA LEU A 193 -6.96 3.87 -11.66
C LEU A 193 -5.86 4.66 -10.93
N GLY A 194 -5.62 4.32 -9.66
CA GLY A 194 -4.56 4.94 -8.86
C GLY A 194 -5.00 6.13 -8.00
N CYS A 195 -6.29 6.28 -7.71
CA CYS A 195 -6.74 7.30 -6.75
C CYS A 195 -6.37 6.93 -5.32
N GLY A 196 -6.34 5.62 -5.06
CA GLY A 196 -6.14 5.02 -3.77
C GLY A 196 -7.18 5.32 -2.72
N ASP A 197 -7.14 4.53 -1.67
CA ASP A 197 -7.96 4.71 -0.47
C ASP A 197 -7.16 4.64 0.83
N GLY A 198 -5.83 4.65 0.69
CA GLY A 198 -4.88 4.74 1.81
C GLY A 198 -5.15 5.88 2.79
N PHE A 199 -4.51 5.79 3.96
CA PHE A 199 -4.75 6.71 5.07
C PHE A 199 -3.49 7.51 5.42
N ASP A 200 -3.59 8.83 5.36
CA ASP A 200 -2.54 9.76 5.80
C ASP A 200 -2.32 9.67 7.32
N VAL A 201 -1.35 8.83 7.70
CA VAL A 201 -1.03 8.46 9.08
C VAL A 201 -0.38 9.62 9.80
N ASP A 202 0.53 10.33 9.12
CA ASP A 202 1.31 11.41 9.73
C ASP A 202 0.60 12.78 9.70
N ARG A 203 -0.50 12.84 8.95
CA ARG A 203 -1.45 13.95 8.83
C ARG A 203 -0.84 15.17 8.18
N ASP A 204 0.13 15.00 7.30
CA ASP A 204 0.75 16.09 6.55
C ASP A 204 -0.08 16.50 5.33
N GLY A 205 -0.96 15.62 4.88
CA GLY A 205 -1.85 15.86 3.78
C GLY A 205 -1.64 15.21 2.46
N ILE A 206 -0.68 14.32 2.37
CA ILE A 206 -0.33 13.63 1.16
C ILE A 206 -0.27 12.17 1.56
N ILE A 207 -1.14 11.34 0.96
CA ILE A 207 -0.99 9.90 1.12
C ILE A 207 0.23 9.49 0.32
N GLU A 208 1.25 9.02 1.03
CA GLU A 208 2.51 8.61 0.44
C GLU A 208 2.53 7.11 0.18
N VAL A 209 3.56 6.63 -0.55
CA VAL A 209 3.67 5.21 -0.93
C VAL A 209 3.66 4.26 0.28
N HIS A 210 4.10 4.72 1.46
CA HIS A 210 4.06 3.90 2.68
C HIS A 210 2.75 4.00 3.47
N GLU A 211 1.79 4.78 2.96
CA GLU A 211 0.46 5.02 3.54
C GLU A 211 -0.67 4.51 2.64
N TRP A 212 -0.31 4.01 1.45
CA TRP A 212 -1.21 3.28 0.57
C TRP A 212 -1.75 2.04 1.26
N TYR A 213 -3.01 1.74 0.99
CA TYR A 213 -3.57 0.44 1.25
C TYR A 213 -3.41 -0.34 -0.05
N THR A 214 -2.39 -1.21 -0.11
CA THR A 214 -1.96 -1.72 -1.42
C THR A 214 -2.82 -2.87 -1.91
N ASN A 215 -2.83 -3.10 -3.23
CA ASN A 215 -3.56 -4.20 -3.88
C ASN A 215 -3.36 -5.55 -3.17
N ALA A 216 -2.11 -5.87 -2.78
CA ALA A 216 -1.78 -7.08 -2.05
C ALA A 216 -2.31 -7.08 -0.60
N GLU A 217 -2.30 -5.94 0.10
CA GLU A 217 -2.85 -5.82 1.46
C GLU A 217 -4.36 -6.00 1.44
N GLU A 218 -5.03 -5.39 0.48
CA GLU A 218 -6.46 -5.51 0.22
C GLU A 218 -6.90 -6.93 -0.08
N TYR A 219 -6.23 -7.58 -1.04
CA TYR A 219 -6.50 -8.98 -1.38
C TYR A 219 -6.31 -9.90 -0.18
N ASN A 220 -5.29 -9.65 0.64
CA ASN A 220 -4.96 -10.45 1.81
C ASN A 220 -5.73 -10.04 3.07
N TYR A 221 -6.62 -9.04 3.00
CA TYR A 221 -7.43 -8.63 4.15
C TYR A 221 -8.21 -9.82 4.72
N GLY A 222 -8.22 -9.92 6.06
CA GLY A 222 -8.86 -11.00 6.79
C GLY A 222 -8.26 -12.40 6.56
N ALA A 223 -7.06 -12.51 5.98
CA ALA A 223 -6.36 -13.79 5.85
C ALA A 223 -6.02 -14.36 7.25
N PRO A 224 -6.30 -15.64 7.51
CA PRO A 224 -5.84 -16.30 8.74
C PRO A 224 -4.32 -16.24 8.88
N ASP A 225 -3.80 -16.21 10.11
CA ASP A 225 -2.35 -16.20 10.40
C ASP A 225 -1.57 -17.37 9.75
N ASN A 226 -2.25 -18.48 9.48
CA ASN A 226 -1.67 -19.66 8.83
C ASN A 226 -1.89 -19.69 7.31
N TRP A 227 -2.39 -18.62 6.71
CA TRP A 227 -2.53 -18.50 5.26
C TRP A 227 -1.19 -18.19 4.60
N THR A 228 -0.99 -18.71 3.40
CA THR A 228 0.20 -18.48 2.56
C THR A 228 -0.23 -18.74 1.14
N THR A 229 -0.12 -17.75 0.26
CA THR A 229 -0.60 -17.81 -1.14
C THR A 229 0.02 -18.98 -1.88
N GLU A 230 1.29 -19.27 -1.66
CA GLU A 230 2.06 -20.30 -2.36
C GLU A 230 1.72 -21.73 -1.90
N ILE A 231 0.90 -21.88 -0.85
CA ILE A 231 0.43 -23.19 -0.36
C ILE A 231 -1.08 -23.32 -0.54
N HIS A 232 -1.81 -22.27 -0.19
CA HIS A 232 -3.27 -22.27 -0.15
C HIS A 232 -3.89 -21.71 -1.43
N GLY A 233 -3.09 -21.07 -2.28
CA GLY A 233 -3.48 -20.55 -3.56
C GLY A 233 -4.47 -19.39 -3.42
N LEU A 234 -5.63 -19.57 -4.05
CA LEU A 234 -6.53 -18.47 -4.34
C LEU A 234 -7.64 -18.27 -3.27
N ARG A 235 -7.71 -17.05 -2.72
CA ARG A 235 -8.65 -16.61 -1.66
C ARG A 235 -10.01 -16.15 -2.21
N CYS A 236 -10.83 -17.08 -2.71
CA CYS A 236 -12.22 -16.80 -3.07
C CYS A 236 -13.23 -17.82 -2.52
N LEU A 237 -14.52 -17.52 -2.75
CA LEU A 237 -15.63 -18.44 -2.59
C LEU A 237 -16.44 -18.54 -3.89
N GLU A 238 -16.54 -19.75 -4.45
CA GLU A 238 -17.36 -20.10 -5.63
C GLU A 238 -17.19 -19.19 -6.87
N LEU A 239 -16.04 -18.54 -7.05
CA LEU A 239 -15.69 -17.76 -8.25
C LEU A 239 -14.95 -18.60 -9.30
N MET A 240 -13.96 -19.37 -8.87
CA MET A 240 -13.10 -20.21 -9.69
C MET A 240 -12.94 -21.59 -9.04
N PHE A 241 -12.42 -22.55 -9.80
CA PHE A 241 -12.33 -23.94 -9.34
C PHE A 241 -11.39 -24.11 -8.12
N ALA A 242 -10.33 -23.31 -8.04
CA ALA A 242 -9.35 -23.34 -6.96
C ALA A 242 -9.70 -22.49 -5.72
N CYS A 243 -10.93 -21.96 -5.64
CA CYS A 243 -11.35 -21.22 -4.45
C CYS A 243 -11.19 -22.06 -3.18
N ALA A 244 -10.65 -21.45 -2.12
CA ALA A 244 -10.55 -22.06 -0.80
C ALA A 244 -11.89 -22.63 -0.28
N GLU A 245 -11.92 -23.93 0.00
CA GLU A 245 -13.15 -24.60 0.49
C GLU A 245 -13.42 -24.41 2.00
N ASN A 246 -12.39 -24.01 2.76
CA ASN A 246 -12.45 -23.95 4.23
C ASN A 246 -12.59 -22.51 4.77
N VAL A 247 -12.93 -21.56 3.90
CA VAL A 247 -13.17 -20.17 4.26
C VAL A 247 -14.56 -19.79 3.78
N THR A 248 -15.27 -19.01 4.59
CA THR A 248 -16.64 -18.59 4.27
C THR A 248 -16.75 -17.09 4.44
N ARG A 249 -17.44 -16.43 3.50
CA ARG A 249 -17.87 -15.05 3.69
C ARG A 249 -18.99 -14.99 4.73
N PRO A 250 -19.08 -13.92 5.54
CA PRO A 250 -20.15 -13.71 6.51
C PRO A 250 -21.57 -13.99 5.98
N THR A 251 -21.82 -13.67 4.71
CA THR A 251 -23.12 -13.85 4.05
C THR A 251 -23.29 -15.19 3.34
N GLY A 252 -22.21 -15.95 3.16
CA GLY A 252 -22.14 -17.13 2.30
C GLY A 252 -22.29 -16.87 0.80
N SER A 253 -22.25 -15.61 0.35
CA SER A 253 -22.34 -15.28 -1.08
C SER A 253 -20.99 -15.47 -1.79
N PRO A 254 -20.95 -15.90 -3.06
CA PRO A 254 -19.71 -16.01 -3.84
C PRO A 254 -18.94 -14.69 -3.95
N GLY A 255 -17.61 -14.74 -4.06
CA GLY A 255 -16.75 -13.58 -4.28
C GLY A 255 -15.36 -13.71 -3.65
N TRP A 256 -14.54 -12.67 -3.80
CA TRP A 256 -13.27 -12.49 -3.10
C TRP A 256 -13.48 -12.38 -1.59
N LEU A 257 -12.46 -12.80 -0.82
CA LEU A 257 -12.51 -12.85 0.64
C LEU A 257 -11.93 -11.59 1.32
N GLY A 258 -10.98 -10.91 0.69
CA GLY A 258 -10.45 -9.61 1.13
C GLY A 258 -11.32 -8.44 0.67
N THR A 259 -10.78 -7.22 0.76
CA THR A 259 -11.35 -6.03 0.11
C THR A 259 -11.12 -6.12 -1.41
N ASP A 260 -11.74 -5.23 -2.19
CA ASP A 260 -11.69 -5.21 -3.65
C ASP A 260 -10.70 -4.13 -4.12
N PRO A 261 -9.49 -4.49 -4.62
CA PRO A 261 -8.41 -3.57 -5.01
C PRO A 261 -8.69 -2.54 -6.11
N LEU A 262 -9.93 -2.48 -6.58
CA LEU A 262 -10.40 -1.50 -7.53
C LEU A 262 -11.46 -0.58 -6.93
N ARG A 263 -11.76 -0.73 -5.63
CA ARG A 263 -12.82 -0.02 -4.92
C ARG A 263 -12.35 0.39 -3.54
N ASN A 264 -12.33 1.70 -3.42
CA ASN A 264 -12.07 2.42 -2.18
C ASN A 264 -13.06 2.18 -1.02
N ASP A 265 -14.13 1.41 -1.23
CA ASP A 265 -15.19 1.16 -0.25
C ASP A 265 -15.86 -0.20 -0.58
N SER A 266 -15.32 -1.25 0.04
CA SER A 266 -15.55 -2.66 -0.27
C SER A 266 -16.70 -3.30 0.48
N ASP A 267 -17.33 -2.55 1.38
CA ASP A 267 -18.46 -2.99 2.17
C ASP A 267 -19.49 -3.73 1.34
N PHE A 268 -19.82 -4.95 1.76
CA PHE A 268 -20.75 -5.79 1.00
C PHE A 268 -21.84 -6.41 1.86
N TYR A 269 -21.76 -6.29 3.19
CA TYR A 269 -22.76 -6.84 4.09
C TYR A 269 -23.07 -5.92 5.26
N TYR A 270 -24.19 -6.19 5.92
CA TYR A 270 -24.60 -5.49 7.13
C TYR A 270 -25.24 -6.46 8.13
N TRP A 271 -25.28 -6.06 9.40
CA TRP A 271 -25.94 -6.76 10.48
C TRP A 271 -27.41 -6.37 10.58
N SER A 272 -28.28 -7.38 10.51
CA SER A 272 -29.70 -7.24 10.84
C SER A 272 -30.04 -8.12 12.04
N GLY A 273 -29.94 -7.54 13.23
CA GLY A 273 -30.10 -8.27 14.49
C GLY A 273 -28.91 -9.21 14.74
N SER A 274 -29.09 -10.51 14.52
CA SER A 274 -28.04 -11.53 14.72
C SER A 274 -27.71 -12.27 13.43
N ARG A 275 -27.89 -11.61 12.29
CA ARG A 275 -27.71 -12.20 10.97
C ARG A 275 -27.03 -11.20 10.04
N GLU A 276 -26.07 -11.71 9.29
CA GLU A 276 -25.32 -11.05 8.25
C GLU A 276 -26.10 -11.15 6.94
N LEU A 277 -26.33 -10.01 6.29
CA LEU A 277 -27.08 -9.94 5.05
C LEU A 277 -26.25 -9.24 3.98
N ALA A 278 -26.11 -9.90 2.83
CA ALA A 278 -25.44 -9.31 1.67
C ALA A 278 -26.24 -8.14 1.13
N LYS A 279 -25.53 -7.10 0.70
CA LYS A 279 -26.07 -5.93 0.04
C LYS A 279 -25.67 -5.91 -1.43
N SER A 280 -26.57 -5.39 -2.26
CA SER A 280 -26.31 -5.24 -3.70
C SER A 280 -25.52 -3.99 -4.05
N THR A 281 -25.65 -2.94 -3.24
CA THR A 281 -24.91 -1.70 -3.37
C THR A 281 -23.78 -1.77 -2.37
N ARG A 282 -22.54 -1.80 -2.87
CA ARG A 282 -21.39 -1.78 -1.97
C ARG A 282 -21.23 -0.40 -1.36
N GLY A 283 -20.64 -0.36 -0.19
CA GLY A 283 -20.17 0.86 0.40
C GLY A 283 -20.94 1.39 1.59
N ASP A 284 -20.22 2.02 2.52
CA ASP A 284 -20.75 2.83 3.61
C ASP A 284 -20.34 4.31 3.64
N LEU A 285 -19.53 4.76 2.68
CA LEU A 285 -18.94 6.10 2.56
C LEU A 285 -17.67 6.32 3.38
N ILE A 286 -17.25 5.38 4.22
CA ILE A 286 -15.92 5.31 4.80
C ILE A 286 -15.03 4.52 3.82
N LEU A 287 -13.74 4.81 3.79
CA LEU A 287 -12.81 4.13 2.89
C LEU A 287 -12.15 2.95 3.57
N ASP A 288 -11.85 1.88 2.84
CA ASP A 288 -11.32 0.64 3.43
C ASP A 288 -10.01 0.91 4.16
N GLY A 289 -9.07 1.66 3.54
CA GLY A 289 -7.81 2.04 4.17
C GLY A 289 -7.99 2.81 5.50
N TRP A 290 -9.03 3.64 5.61
CA TRP A 290 -9.37 4.32 6.86
C TRP A 290 -9.92 3.35 7.90
N GLU A 291 -10.84 2.47 7.50
CA GLU A 291 -11.44 1.46 8.38
C GLU A 291 -10.39 0.53 8.95
N VAL A 292 -9.49 0.01 8.11
CA VAL A 292 -8.39 -0.85 8.53
C VAL A 292 -7.49 -0.14 9.54
N PHE A 293 -7.16 1.13 9.31
CA PHE A 293 -6.33 1.90 10.24
C PHE A 293 -6.97 2.07 11.62
N PHE A 294 -8.28 2.32 11.68
CA PHE A 294 -9.02 2.50 12.94
C PHE A 294 -9.57 1.20 13.53
N GLY A 295 -9.39 0.07 12.85
CA GLY A 295 -9.80 -1.26 13.32
C GLY A 295 -11.29 -1.55 13.15
N LEU A 296 -11.93 -0.92 12.16
CA LEU A 296 -13.25 -1.29 11.66
C LEU A 296 -13.14 -2.45 10.65
N ASP A 297 -14.28 -3.03 10.26
CA ASP A 297 -14.34 -4.09 9.26
C ASP A 297 -14.79 -3.50 7.91
N PRO A 298 -13.87 -3.31 6.93
CA PRO A 298 -14.13 -2.69 5.62
C PRO A 298 -15.06 -3.50 4.70
N LEU A 299 -15.62 -4.58 5.24
CA LEU A 299 -16.60 -5.41 4.57
C LEU A 299 -18.00 -5.24 5.18
N ASN A 300 -18.08 -4.63 6.38
CA ASN A 300 -19.26 -4.47 7.22
C ASN A 300 -19.73 -3.02 7.42
N GLU A 301 -20.67 -2.63 6.57
CA GLU A 301 -21.38 -1.35 6.61
C GLU A 301 -21.99 -0.92 7.97
N SER A 302 -22.22 -1.87 8.89
CA SER A 302 -22.95 -1.56 10.14
C SER A 302 -22.11 -0.85 11.18
N ASP A 303 -20.79 -0.99 11.13
CA ASP A 303 -19.91 -0.30 12.07
C ASP A 303 -19.78 1.19 11.76
N SER A 304 -20.08 1.65 10.54
CA SER A 304 -20.21 3.07 10.17
C SER A 304 -21.06 3.90 11.15
N LEU A 305 -22.10 3.31 11.75
CA LEU A 305 -23.04 4.00 12.64
C LEU A 305 -22.76 3.75 14.13
N LEU A 306 -21.74 2.97 14.44
CA LEU A 306 -21.33 2.72 15.82
C LEU A 306 -20.39 3.83 16.30
N ASP A 307 -20.47 4.11 17.59
CA ASP A 307 -19.52 4.94 18.33
C ASP A 307 -18.57 4.01 19.09
N SER A 308 -17.41 3.76 18.48
CA SER A 308 -16.46 2.75 18.93
C SER A 308 -15.70 3.17 20.19
N ASP A 309 -15.50 4.47 20.40
CA ASP A 309 -14.71 5.03 21.49
C ASP A 309 -15.54 5.71 22.59
N SER A 310 -16.86 5.79 22.39
CA SER A 310 -17.86 6.29 23.34
C SER A 310 -17.66 7.77 23.72
N ASP A 311 -17.25 8.60 22.77
CA ASP A 311 -16.92 10.00 22.98
C ASP A 311 -18.09 10.99 22.73
N GLY A 312 -19.25 10.46 22.31
CA GLY A 312 -20.48 11.19 22.06
C GLY A 312 -20.92 12.14 23.19
N TRP A 313 -21.64 13.20 22.82
CA TRP A 313 -22.04 14.29 23.72
C TRP A 313 -23.56 14.47 23.83
N ASP A 314 -24.07 14.43 25.07
CA ASP A 314 -25.49 14.69 25.41
C ASP A 314 -25.83 16.18 25.18
N LEU A 315 -26.18 16.50 23.94
CA LEU A 315 -26.46 17.84 23.46
C LEU A 315 -27.72 18.40 24.13
N ASN A 316 -28.73 17.56 24.29
CA ASN A 316 -30.04 17.95 24.79
C ASN A 316 -30.14 17.93 26.34
N ARG A 317 -29.16 17.30 27.00
CA ARG A 317 -28.99 17.16 28.46
C ARG A 317 -30.09 16.36 29.14
N ASP A 318 -30.62 15.33 28.48
CA ASP A 318 -31.63 14.43 29.07
C ASP A 318 -31.01 13.25 29.83
N GLY A 319 -29.67 13.14 29.83
CA GLY A 319 -28.91 12.14 30.56
C GLY A 319 -28.69 10.84 29.77
N MET A 320 -28.98 10.82 28.47
CA MET A 320 -28.67 9.73 27.57
C MET A 320 -27.91 10.26 26.35
N ILE A 321 -27.12 9.40 25.72
CA ILE A 321 -26.55 9.65 24.40
C ILE A 321 -27.44 8.87 23.41
N MET A 322 -28.10 9.58 22.50
CA MET A 322 -28.94 8.96 21.47
C MET A 322 -28.09 8.34 20.36
N PRO A 323 -28.31 7.06 20.00
CA PRO A 323 -27.58 6.42 18.91
C PRO A 323 -28.00 6.92 17.53
N ASP A 324 -27.10 6.77 16.57
CA ASP A 324 -27.36 7.08 15.17
C ASP A 324 -28.26 6.02 14.53
N GLY A 325 -29.43 6.47 14.06
CA GLY A 325 -30.43 5.55 13.50
C GLY A 325 -30.19 5.16 12.04
N SER A 326 -29.53 6.01 11.26
CA SER A 326 -29.21 5.79 9.84
C SER A 326 -28.27 6.88 9.33
N ARG A 327 -27.54 6.60 8.24
CA ARG A 327 -26.69 7.61 7.56
C ARG A 327 -27.43 8.89 7.19
N ALA A 328 -28.72 8.79 6.85
CA ALA A 328 -29.53 9.95 6.48
C ALA A 328 -29.95 10.82 7.68
N THR A 329 -29.71 10.36 8.90
CA THR A 329 -30.18 10.98 10.15
C THR A 329 -29.10 11.10 11.22
N ILE A 330 -27.82 10.96 10.85
CA ILE A 330 -26.67 11.05 11.79
C ILE A 330 -26.70 12.35 12.61
N TYR A 331 -27.02 13.48 11.98
CA TYR A 331 -27.16 14.79 12.64
C TYR A 331 -28.24 14.88 13.74
N ILE A 332 -29.03 13.82 13.95
CA ILE A 332 -30.05 13.73 15.00
C ILE A 332 -29.52 12.97 16.23
N GLY A 333 -28.56 12.07 16.05
CA GLY A 333 -27.94 11.33 17.15
C GLY A 333 -26.94 12.19 17.93
N GLU A 334 -26.41 11.59 18.99
CA GLU A 334 -25.46 12.18 19.93
C GLU A 334 -24.22 11.30 20.14
N GLU A 335 -24.22 10.08 19.59
CA GLU A 335 -23.12 9.09 19.72
C GLU A 335 -21.85 9.50 18.97
N TYR A 336 -21.89 10.45 18.02
CA TYR A 336 -20.71 10.81 17.21
C TYR A 336 -20.08 9.56 16.55
N SER A 337 -20.84 8.96 15.64
CA SER A 337 -20.46 7.67 15.03
C SER A 337 -19.18 7.74 14.20
N ASN A 338 -18.58 6.57 13.91
CA ASN A 338 -17.40 6.41 13.06
C ASN A 338 -17.55 7.17 11.71
N LEU A 339 -18.75 7.19 11.12
CA LEU A 339 -19.01 7.96 9.90
C LEU A 339 -18.97 9.48 10.12
N GLU A 340 -19.45 9.99 11.25
CA GLU A 340 -19.34 11.41 11.60
C GLU A 340 -17.89 11.81 11.89
N GLU A 341 -17.11 10.92 12.51
CA GLU A 341 -15.66 11.07 12.65
C GLU A 341 -14.98 11.13 11.28
N TYR A 342 -15.30 10.20 10.38
CA TYR A 342 -14.75 10.17 9.02
C TYR A 342 -15.08 11.45 8.22
N PHE A 343 -16.33 11.93 8.26
CA PHE A 343 -16.69 13.20 7.63
C PHE A 343 -16.02 14.41 8.28
N THR A 344 -15.80 14.35 9.59
CA THR A 344 -15.02 15.37 10.28
C THR A 344 -13.58 15.32 9.81
N PHE A 345 -12.96 14.15 9.70
CA PHE A 345 -11.62 13.94 9.18
C PHE A 345 -11.46 14.51 7.77
N MET A 346 -12.41 14.28 6.86
CA MET A 346 -12.33 14.78 5.50
C MET A 346 -12.56 16.30 5.35
N ASP A 347 -13.18 16.98 6.33
CA ASP A 347 -13.53 18.43 6.37
C ASP A 347 -13.60 19.10 4.98
N ASN A 348 -14.61 18.74 4.19
CA ASN A 348 -14.89 19.28 2.85
C ASN A 348 -13.73 19.15 1.84
N GLY A 349 -13.04 18.01 1.86
CA GLY A 349 -11.87 17.72 1.02
C GLY A 349 -10.57 18.28 1.58
N THR A 350 -10.59 18.84 2.79
CA THR A 350 -9.37 19.19 3.52
C THR A 350 -9.24 18.30 4.73
N TRP A 351 -8.18 17.51 4.82
CA TRP A 351 -8.04 16.62 5.97
C TRP A 351 -7.88 17.42 7.27
N VAL A 352 -8.39 16.89 8.38
CA VAL A 352 -8.14 17.43 9.73
C VAL A 352 -6.70 17.11 10.11
N ARG A 353 -5.82 17.93 9.56
CA ARG A 353 -4.38 17.91 9.81
C ARG A 353 -4.07 18.71 11.05
N ALA A 354 -3.21 18.16 11.89
CA ALA A 354 -2.70 18.87 13.04
C ALA A 354 -1.69 19.93 12.57
N GLY A 355 -1.79 21.14 13.10
CA GLY A 355 -0.91 22.23 12.70
C GLY A 355 -1.51 23.60 12.91
N LEU A 356 -0.92 24.60 12.27
CA LEU A 356 -1.43 25.95 12.24
C LEU A 356 -2.20 26.17 10.92
N LYS A 357 -3.48 26.50 11.01
CA LYS A 357 -4.28 26.95 9.86
C LYS A 357 -4.43 28.48 9.90
N SER A 358 -4.41 29.13 8.74
CA SER A 358 -4.70 30.56 8.62
C SER A 358 -5.57 30.83 7.40
N THR A 359 -6.47 31.79 7.53
CA THR A 359 -7.33 32.23 6.43
C THR A 359 -7.63 33.71 6.57
N LEU A 360 -8.04 34.35 5.47
CA LEU A 360 -8.43 35.75 5.49
C LEU A 360 -9.79 35.92 6.16
N LEU A 361 -9.84 36.80 7.17
CA LEU A 361 -11.07 37.15 7.84
C LEU A 361 -12.01 37.91 6.89
N ASP A 362 -13.32 37.62 6.99
CA ASP A 362 -14.40 38.35 6.27
C ASP A 362 -14.42 38.15 4.74
N THR A 363 -13.81 37.06 4.27
CA THR A 363 -13.88 36.61 2.88
C THR A 363 -14.58 35.26 2.81
N THR A 364 -15.64 35.18 2.00
CA THR A 364 -16.31 33.91 1.69
C THR A 364 -15.41 33.09 0.77
N ASP A 365 -15.32 31.79 1.03
CA ASP A 365 -14.46 30.85 0.28
C ASP A 365 -12.97 31.26 0.26
N ALA A 366 -12.51 31.88 1.34
CA ALA A 366 -11.10 32.22 1.50
C ALA A 366 -10.24 30.97 1.58
N GLU A 367 -9.13 30.97 0.84
CA GLU A 367 -8.15 29.89 0.90
C GLU A 367 -7.64 29.72 2.34
N VAL A 368 -7.63 28.48 2.83
CA VAL A 368 -7.05 28.12 4.12
C VAL A 368 -5.62 27.67 3.86
N MET A 369 -4.65 28.48 4.30
CA MET A 369 -3.25 28.09 4.31
C MET A 369 -2.97 27.26 5.55
N MET A 370 -2.18 26.21 5.40
CA MET A 370 -1.77 25.34 6.49
C MET A 370 -0.25 25.35 6.66
N PHE A 371 0.17 25.21 7.92
CA PHE A 371 1.57 25.11 8.30
C PHE A 371 1.76 23.96 9.30
N ASP A 372 2.64 23.04 8.95
CA ASP A 372 3.07 21.87 9.73
C ASP A 372 4.60 21.68 9.59
N GLN A 373 5.13 20.49 9.84
CA GLN A 373 6.58 20.24 9.72
C GLN A 373 7.07 20.06 8.27
N GLY A 374 6.19 19.64 7.35
CA GLY A 374 6.46 19.40 5.94
C GLY A 374 6.22 20.62 5.04
N THR A 375 5.39 21.57 5.48
CA THR A 375 5.08 22.77 4.69
C THR A 375 6.28 23.71 4.54
N THR A 376 6.24 24.54 3.50
CA THR A 376 7.11 25.72 3.41
C THR A 376 6.24 26.95 3.35
N PRO A 377 6.21 27.78 4.41
CA PRO A 377 7.00 27.73 5.66
C PRO A 377 6.57 26.63 6.63
N ARG A 378 7.52 26.06 7.39
CA ARG A 378 7.26 25.01 8.39
C ARG A 378 7.10 25.57 9.80
N ILE A 379 6.41 24.83 10.66
CA ILE A 379 6.42 24.99 12.12
C ILE A 379 7.12 23.78 12.77
N MET A 380 7.60 23.96 14.00
CA MET A 380 8.44 22.96 14.66
C MET A 380 7.71 21.68 15.03
N HIS A 381 6.41 21.76 15.30
CA HIS A 381 5.58 20.64 15.71
C HIS A 381 4.11 20.97 15.47
N HIS A 382 3.32 19.98 15.02
CA HIS A 382 1.91 20.15 14.68
C HIS A 382 1.02 20.55 15.87
N ASP A 383 1.33 20.09 17.08
CA ASP A 383 0.68 20.50 18.34
C ASP A 383 1.03 21.95 18.70
N VAL A 384 0.28 22.91 18.14
CA VAL A 384 0.34 24.34 18.42
C VAL A 384 -0.47 24.66 19.68
N ARG A 385 0.18 25.24 20.68
CA ARG A 385 -0.39 25.50 22.00
C ARG A 385 -0.66 26.97 22.28
N SER A 386 0.07 27.89 21.64
CA SER A 386 -0.14 29.33 21.80
C SER A 386 0.35 30.11 20.57
N LEU A 387 -0.29 31.25 20.29
CA LEU A 387 0.06 32.16 19.21
C LEU A 387 0.20 33.58 19.77
N GLN A 388 1.33 34.24 19.51
CA GLN A 388 1.57 35.62 19.94
C GLN A 388 2.02 36.45 18.75
N ALA A 389 1.29 37.52 18.44
CA ALA A 389 1.63 38.41 17.34
C ALA A 389 2.43 39.63 17.83
N ASP A 390 3.52 39.94 17.14
CA ASP A 390 4.24 41.20 17.29
C ASP A 390 3.93 42.09 16.08
N ASN A 391 2.97 42.99 16.27
CA ASN A 391 2.51 43.88 15.20
C ASN A 391 3.56 44.92 14.78
N ASP A 392 4.55 45.23 15.62
CA ASP A 392 5.58 46.22 15.29
C ASP A 392 6.61 45.63 14.32
N LEU A 393 6.94 44.36 14.52
CA LEU A 393 7.89 43.61 13.70
C LEU A 393 7.22 42.85 12.55
N GLY A 394 5.89 42.67 12.61
CA GLY A 394 5.14 41.93 11.60
C GLY A 394 5.41 40.43 11.65
N ILE A 395 5.73 39.89 12.84
CA ILE A 395 6.04 38.47 13.07
C ILE A 395 5.04 37.85 14.03
N ILE A 396 4.89 36.52 13.95
CA ILE A 396 4.04 35.71 14.81
C ILE A 396 4.90 34.65 15.47
N TYR A 397 4.87 34.58 16.80
CA TYR A 397 5.46 33.48 17.56
C TYR A 397 4.44 32.36 17.66
N VAL A 398 4.76 31.22 17.07
CA VAL A 398 3.98 29.99 17.12
C VAL A 398 4.60 29.09 18.18
N GLY A 399 3.96 29.06 19.33
CA GLY A 399 4.33 28.18 20.42
C GLY A 399 3.80 26.77 20.17
N THR A 400 4.68 25.82 19.92
CA THR A 400 4.38 24.38 19.74
C THR A 400 4.82 23.54 20.95
N LYS A 401 4.35 22.29 21.04
CA LYS A 401 4.77 21.33 22.07
C LYS A 401 6.28 21.22 22.26
N ARG A 402 7.07 21.35 21.18
CA ARG A 402 8.54 21.15 21.19
C ARG A 402 9.36 22.43 21.20
N GLY A 403 8.74 23.60 21.14
CA GLY A 403 9.43 24.88 21.09
C GLY A 403 8.66 25.94 20.32
N VAL A 404 9.34 27.02 19.96
CA VAL A 404 8.72 28.20 19.33
C VAL A 404 9.19 28.32 17.89
N SER A 405 8.26 28.44 16.93
CA SER A 405 8.54 28.83 15.56
C SER A 405 8.18 30.31 15.37
N ILE A 406 9.13 31.11 14.89
CA ILE A 406 8.94 32.51 14.56
C ILE A 406 8.55 32.60 13.09
N PHE A 407 7.39 33.17 12.83
CA PHE A 407 6.78 33.24 11.51
C PHE A 407 6.75 34.69 11.01
N GLU A 408 7.21 34.94 9.79
CA GLU A 408 7.08 36.24 9.12
C GLU A 408 6.12 36.11 7.93
N PRO A 409 4.82 36.45 8.08
CA PRO A 409 3.81 36.24 7.05
C PRO A 409 4.08 36.99 5.74
N SER A 410 4.82 38.11 5.80
CA SER A 410 5.08 38.96 4.64
C SER A 410 6.15 38.40 3.69
N SER A 411 7.13 37.67 4.24
CA SER A 411 8.26 37.11 3.51
C SER A 411 8.18 35.59 3.35
N GLY A 412 7.32 34.93 4.14
CA GLY A 412 7.28 33.48 4.26
C GLY A 412 8.47 32.91 5.05
N GLY A 413 9.18 33.75 5.83
CA GLY A 413 10.27 33.32 6.69
C GLY A 413 9.76 32.51 7.89
N SER A 414 10.46 31.42 8.21
CA SER A 414 10.23 30.64 9.44
C SER A 414 11.55 30.27 10.10
N TRP A 415 11.61 30.41 11.43
CA TRP A 415 12.77 30.08 12.25
C TRP A 415 12.37 29.37 13.52
N ASP A 416 13.08 28.29 13.84
CA ASP A 416 12.74 27.37 14.91
C ASP A 416 13.66 27.56 16.14
N LEU A 417 13.06 27.66 17.33
CA LEU A 417 13.73 27.72 18.63
C LEU A 417 13.28 26.56 19.52
N ALA A 418 14.04 25.47 19.53
CA ALA A 418 13.68 24.23 20.20
C ALA A 418 13.83 24.30 21.73
N LEU A 419 12.94 23.62 22.44
CA LEU A 419 13.13 23.32 23.85
C LEU A 419 14.27 22.30 24.06
N PRO A 420 14.85 22.25 25.26
CA PRO A 420 15.75 21.16 25.65
C PRO A 420 15.09 19.78 25.48
N PRO A 421 15.87 18.71 25.22
CA PRO A 421 15.33 17.36 25.09
C PRO A 421 14.50 16.94 26.30
N GLY A 422 13.28 16.46 26.06
CA GLY A 422 12.33 16.05 27.10
C GLY A 422 11.43 17.17 27.64
N GLY A 423 11.71 18.43 27.32
CA GLY A 423 10.84 19.56 27.64
C GLY A 423 9.61 19.61 26.72
N GLU A 424 8.44 19.87 27.30
CA GLU A 424 7.23 20.18 26.54
C GLU A 424 6.69 21.53 26.97
N MET A 425 6.37 22.42 26.03
CA MET A 425 5.79 23.72 26.33
C MET A 425 4.27 23.58 26.46
N ASN A 426 3.65 24.10 27.50
CA ASN A 426 2.20 24.08 27.71
C ASN A 426 1.53 25.39 27.25
N ASP A 427 2.18 26.53 27.43
CA ASP A 427 1.67 27.84 27.01
C ASP A 427 2.84 28.82 26.82
N MET A 428 2.59 29.91 26.09
CA MET A 428 3.55 30.98 25.81
C MET A 428 2.89 32.35 25.86
N LEU A 429 3.60 33.33 26.43
CA LEU A 429 3.19 34.73 26.46
C LEU A 429 4.31 35.62 25.93
N LEU A 430 3.97 36.53 25.01
CA LEU A 430 4.83 37.65 24.66
C LEU A 430 4.60 38.79 25.65
N TRP A 431 5.67 39.18 26.36
CA TRP A 431 5.62 40.24 27.35
C TRP A 431 6.63 41.34 27.03
N GLU A 432 6.19 42.59 27.07
CA GLU A 432 7.04 43.76 26.90
C GLU A 432 7.17 44.52 28.22
N ASP A 433 8.40 44.84 28.60
CA ASP A 433 8.66 45.59 29.82
C ASP A 433 8.50 47.11 29.62
N GLN A 434 8.55 47.88 30.72
CA GLN A 434 8.41 49.33 30.66
C GLN A 434 9.56 50.04 29.91
N GLY A 435 10.66 49.33 29.66
CA GLY A 435 11.81 49.79 28.88
C GLY A 435 11.72 49.45 27.39
N GLY A 436 10.67 48.72 26.97
CA GLY A 436 10.48 48.25 25.59
C GLY A 436 11.25 46.97 25.25
N GLU A 437 11.86 46.29 26.23
CA GLU A 437 12.43 44.97 25.99
C GLU A 437 11.33 43.91 25.95
N LYS A 438 11.30 43.14 24.87
CA LYS A 438 10.35 42.03 24.67
C LYS A 438 10.95 40.71 25.16
N ARG A 439 10.13 39.87 25.79
CA ARG A 439 10.48 38.56 26.32
C ARG A 439 9.37 37.56 26.01
N LEU A 440 9.75 36.33 25.68
CA LEU A 440 8.82 35.21 25.66
C LEU A 440 8.87 34.52 27.02
N ILE A 441 7.70 34.33 27.63
CA ILE A 441 7.52 33.58 28.86
C ILE A 441 6.87 32.27 28.47
N LEU A 442 7.58 31.16 28.65
CA LEU A 442 7.15 29.82 28.29
C LEU A 442 6.82 29.06 29.57
N ALA A 443 5.60 28.53 29.67
CA ALA A 443 5.27 27.53 30.65
C ALA A 443 5.65 26.16 30.07
N THR A 444 6.55 25.43 30.70
CA THR A 444 7.01 24.10 30.28
C THR A 444 6.65 23.04 31.32
N THR A 445 6.84 21.77 30.99
CA THR A 445 6.71 20.65 31.93
C THR A 445 7.67 20.75 33.12
N GLU A 446 8.82 21.41 32.96
CA GLU A 446 9.78 21.62 34.05
C GLU A 446 9.52 22.89 34.88
N GLY A 447 8.69 23.82 34.39
CA GLY A 447 8.40 25.06 35.10
C GLY A 447 8.13 26.25 34.18
N ILE A 448 8.74 27.40 34.48
CA ILE A 448 8.61 28.61 33.65
C ILE A 448 9.98 29.05 33.16
N GLU A 449 10.12 29.22 31.86
CA GLU A 449 11.30 29.80 31.21
C GLU A 449 10.98 31.18 30.64
N VAL A 450 11.99 32.06 30.64
CA VAL A 450 11.92 33.42 30.14
C VAL A 450 13.07 33.63 29.17
N TRP A 451 12.70 33.83 27.91
CA TRP A 451 13.60 34.04 26.80
C TRP A 451 13.59 35.53 26.44
N THR A 452 14.74 36.18 26.53
CA THR A 452 14.83 37.60 26.16
C THR A 452 15.02 37.72 24.66
N LEU A 453 14.25 38.60 24.03
CA LEU A 453 14.32 38.83 22.59
C LEU A 453 15.24 40.01 22.27
N SER A 454 15.87 39.95 21.11
CA SER A 454 16.60 41.05 20.50
C SER A 454 15.61 42.02 19.83
N GLY A 455 16.09 43.19 19.39
CA GLY A 455 15.24 44.20 18.75
C GLY A 455 14.64 43.78 17.40
N ASP A 456 15.10 42.66 16.83
CA ASP A 456 14.59 42.01 15.63
C ASP A 456 13.56 40.89 15.95
N GLY A 457 13.23 40.67 17.22
CA GLY A 457 12.27 39.65 17.66
C GLY A 457 12.85 38.25 17.82
N PHE A 458 14.13 38.03 17.52
CA PHE A 458 14.78 36.73 17.68
C PHE A 458 15.38 36.55 19.09
N LEU A 459 15.67 35.30 19.46
CA LEU A 459 16.31 35.00 20.75
C LEU A 459 17.64 35.75 20.88
N ASN A 460 17.80 36.51 21.97
CA ASN A 460 19.05 37.17 22.28
C ASN A 460 20.05 36.18 22.89
N HIS A 461 20.94 35.63 22.07
CA HIS A 461 21.97 34.67 22.52
C HIS A 461 22.99 35.25 23.52
N ASN A 462 23.06 36.57 23.69
CA ASN A 462 23.90 37.21 24.71
C ASN A 462 23.20 37.31 26.07
N SER A 463 21.90 37.03 26.12
CA SER A 463 21.12 36.95 27.35
C SER A 463 21.03 35.50 27.82
N ALA A 464 21.07 35.29 29.13
CA ALA A 464 20.79 33.97 29.68
C ALA A 464 19.29 33.71 29.62
N ILE A 465 18.92 32.48 29.23
CA ILE A 465 17.58 31.96 29.51
C ILE A 465 17.44 31.89 31.04
N THR A 466 16.42 32.54 31.58
CA THR A 466 16.16 32.56 33.02
C THR A 466 14.85 31.85 33.30
N GLY A 467 14.67 31.26 34.48
CA GLY A 467 13.46 30.51 34.76
C GLY A 467 13.41 29.96 36.17
N VAL A 468 12.26 29.38 36.52
CA VAL A 468 12.05 28.66 37.77
C VAL A 468 11.59 27.25 37.41
N GLN A 469 12.38 26.26 37.82
CA GLN A 469 11.91 24.88 37.80
C GLN A 469 10.85 24.71 38.90
N MET A 470 9.65 24.28 38.50
CA MET A 470 8.62 23.87 39.45
C MET A 470 8.78 22.37 39.61
N GLY A 471 9.32 21.94 40.75
CA GLY A 471 9.52 20.52 41.03
C GLY A 471 8.20 19.74 41.02
N GLU A 472 8.27 18.42 40.79
CA GLU A 472 7.12 17.51 40.84
C GLU A 472 6.29 17.75 42.12
N VAL A 473 4.98 17.98 41.95
CA VAL A 473 4.01 18.06 43.05
C VAL A 473 3.50 16.67 43.39
#